data_AF-X1GYI6-F1
#
_entry.id   AF-X1GYI6-F1
#
_cell.length_a   1.000
_cell.length_b   1.000
_cell.length_c   1.000
_cell.angle_alpha   90.00
_cell.angle_beta   90.00
_cell.angle_gamma   90.00
#
_symmetry.space_group_name_H-M   'P 1'
#
loop_
_entity.id
_entity.type
_entity.pdbx_description
1 polymer ?
#
loop_
_entity_poly.entity_id
_entity_poly.type
_entity_poly.pdbx_seq_one_letter_code
_entity_poly.pdbx_strand_id
1 'polypeptide(L)'
;MKFTMVIPSYWARESEVGWKEGDAIYDHPTPLDAGGTLLRAIQSIAIQEDKDFQLVIIAVATAEDIEAQVEKKVANIIKSTSATIGVEVLLFGHSHLTQIHNLVVREGKKEYIDLLQLRGYSN
;
A
#
# COMPACT_ATOMS: atom_id res chain seq x y z
N MET A 1 20.56 -8.18 -9.01
CA MET A 1 19.15 -8.06 -8.60
C MET A 1 19.15 -7.24 -7.31
N LYS A 2 18.41 -6.14 -7.20
CA LYS A 2 18.43 -5.24 -6.03
C LYS A 2 17.55 -5.84 -4.91
N PHE A 3 18.02 -5.86 -3.66
CA PHE A 3 17.19 -6.32 -2.54
C PHE A 3 15.96 -5.42 -2.42
N THR A 4 14.78 -6.03 -2.23
CA THR A 4 13.51 -5.30 -2.13
C THR A 4 12.85 -5.60 -0.81
N MET A 5 12.77 -4.59 0.04
CA MET A 5 11.97 -4.63 1.26
C MET A 5 10.53 -4.24 0.90
N VAL A 6 9.55 -5.02 1.36
CA VAL A 6 8.14 -4.76 1.10
C VAL A 6 7.43 -4.50 2.42
N ILE A 7 6.72 -3.38 2.51
CA ILE A 7 5.89 -3.04 3.68
C ILE A 7 4.44 -2.90 3.22
N PRO A 8 3.55 -3.83 3.57
CA PRO A 8 2.12 -3.62 3.42
C PRO A 8 1.64 -2.60 4.46
N SER A 9 0.76 -1.70 4.04
CA SER A 9 0.15 -0.68 4.89
C SER A 9 -1.36 -0.66 4.68
N TYR A 10 -2.09 -1.01 5.75
CA TYR A 10 -3.53 -1.19 5.74
C TYR A 10 -4.25 0.03 6.30
N TRP A 11 -5.25 0.51 5.57
CA TRP A 11 -5.99 1.73 5.90
C TRP A 11 -7.50 1.50 5.85
N ALA A 12 -8.18 1.99 6.88
CA ALA A 12 -9.63 1.96 7.00
C ALA A 12 -10.23 3.33 6.70
N ARG A 13 -11.57 3.39 6.66
CA ARG A 13 -12.29 4.67 6.67
C ARG A 13 -11.93 5.49 7.91
N GLU A 14 -12.28 6.76 7.87
CA GLU A 14 -12.11 7.66 8.99
C GLU A 14 -12.78 7.11 10.26
N SER A 15 -12.20 7.42 11.41
CA SER A 15 -12.60 6.87 12.71
C SER A 15 -14.09 7.06 13.01
N GLU A 16 -14.64 8.23 12.66
CA GLU A 16 -16.06 8.58 12.82
C GLU A 16 -17.00 7.71 11.97
N VAL A 17 -16.55 7.26 10.79
CA VAL A 17 -17.33 6.40 9.90
C VAL A 17 -17.26 4.94 10.36
N GLY A 18 -16.09 4.53 10.86
CA GLY A 18 -15.85 3.17 11.31
C GLY A 18 -15.95 2.11 10.22
N TRP A 19 -15.99 0.86 10.66
CA TRP A 19 -16.14 -0.31 9.81
C TRP A 19 -17.58 -0.43 9.29
N LYS A 20 -17.73 -0.92 8.05
CA LYS A 20 -19.02 -1.25 7.44
C LYS A 20 -19.03 -2.70 6.94
N GLU A 21 -20.23 -3.27 6.84
CA GLU A 21 -20.42 -4.59 6.24
C GLU A 21 -19.86 -4.61 4.81
N GLY A 22 -19.03 -5.62 4.51
CA GLY A 22 -18.32 -5.75 3.23
C GLY A 22 -16.89 -5.20 3.21
N ASP A 23 -16.44 -4.55 4.29
CA ASP A 23 -15.04 -4.16 4.43
C ASP A 23 -14.14 -5.38 4.68
N ALA A 24 -12.95 -5.36 4.07
CA ALA A 24 -11.91 -6.34 4.35
C ALA A 24 -11.43 -6.19 5.81
N ILE A 25 -11.26 -7.34 6.47
CA ILE A 25 -10.83 -7.41 7.87
C ILE A 25 -9.31 -7.58 7.89
N TYR A 26 -8.63 -6.58 8.42
CA TYR A 26 -7.20 -6.61 8.72
C TYR A 26 -6.98 -6.37 10.22
N ASP A 27 -5.83 -6.78 10.73
CA ASP A 27 -5.45 -6.44 12.10
C ASP A 27 -5.09 -4.95 12.16
N HIS A 28 -5.82 -4.21 13.00
CA HIS A 28 -5.61 -2.79 13.28
C HIS A 28 -5.30 -1.89 12.04
N PRO A 29 -6.16 -1.84 11.01
CA PRO A 29 -5.97 -0.93 9.90
C PRO A 29 -6.01 0.53 10.39
N THR A 30 -5.12 1.36 9.86
CA THR A 30 -5.03 2.76 10.29
C THR A 30 -6.20 3.57 9.71
N PRO A 31 -6.97 4.32 10.51
CA PRO A 31 -8.00 5.21 9.98
C PRO A 31 -7.41 6.30 9.07
N LEU A 32 -8.13 6.70 8.01
CA LEU A 32 -7.68 7.72 7.05
C LEU A 32 -7.40 9.10 7.67
N ASP A 33 -8.09 9.43 8.76
CA ASP A 33 -7.94 10.64 9.57
C ASP A 33 -6.77 10.54 10.57
N ALA A 34 -6.19 9.36 10.79
CA ALA A 34 -5.04 9.16 11.64
C ALA A 34 -3.70 9.30 10.89
N GLY A 35 -2.63 9.59 11.64
CA GLY A 35 -1.26 9.62 11.12
C GLY A 35 -0.66 8.23 10.89
N GLY A 36 -1.06 7.24 11.70
CA GLY A 36 -0.52 5.89 11.64
C GLY A 36 0.97 5.78 12.01
N THR A 37 1.58 4.66 11.64
CA THR A 37 3.00 4.35 11.93
C THR A 37 3.88 4.32 10.69
N LEU A 38 3.30 4.36 9.47
CA LEU A 38 4.04 4.24 8.21
C LEU A 38 5.12 5.31 8.06
N LEU A 39 4.81 6.57 8.36
CA LEU A 39 5.77 7.67 8.29
C LEU A 39 7.00 7.39 9.16
N ARG A 40 6.77 6.99 10.41
CA ARG A 40 7.84 6.65 11.37
C ARG A 40 8.65 5.44 10.91
N ALA A 41 7.99 4.42 10.36
CA ALA A 41 8.65 3.24 9.81
C ALA A 41 9.59 3.61 8.66
N ILE A 42 9.14 4.43 7.71
CA ILE A 42 9.95 4.92 6.59
C ILE A 42 11.12 5.78 7.11
N GLN A 43 10.89 6.67 8.08
CA GLN A 43 11.96 7.46 8.69
C GLN A 43 13.02 6.60 9.39
N SER A 44 12.64 5.47 9.97
CA SER A 44 13.58 4.54 10.60
C SER A 44 14.51 3.81 9.61
N ILE A 45 14.18 3.84 8.30
CA ILE A 45 15.09 3.36 7.26
C ILE A 45 16.27 4.32 7.08
N ALA A 46 16.06 5.63 7.30
CA ALA A 46 17.10 6.64 7.10
C ALA A 46 18.33 6.43 8.00
N ILE A 47 18.15 5.79 9.16
CA ILE A 47 19.22 5.51 10.14
C ILE A 47 19.97 4.20 9.89
N GLN A 48 19.54 3.37 8.92
CA GLN A 48 20.25 2.14 8.57
C GLN A 48 21.57 2.46 7.87
N GLU A 49 22.63 1.72 8.22
CA GLU A 49 23.96 1.88 7.60
C GLU A 49 24.00 1.27 6.19
N ASP A 50 23.47 0.05 6.05
CA ASP A 50 23.34 -0.62 4.76
C ASP A 50 22.06 -0.17 4.07
N LYS A 51 22.20 0.39 2.87
CA LYS A 51 21.13 0.94 2.04
C LYS A 51 21.13 0.36 0.63
N ASP A 52 21.77 -0.79 0.40
CA ASP A 52 21.72 -1.49 -0.89
C ASP A 52 20.38 -2.23 -1.09
N PHE A 53 19.29 -1.47 -1.03
CA PHE A 53 17.95 -1.96 -1.26
C PHE A 53 17.00 -0.87 -1.76
N GLN A 54 15.84 -1.32 -2.22
CA GLN A 54 14.68 -0.46 -2.48
C GLN A 54 13.53 -0.86 -1.54
N LEU A 55 12.67 0.10 -1.28
CA LEU A 55 11.47 -0.09 -0.48
C LEU A 55 10.24 -0.05 -1.38
N VAL A 56 9.35 -1.02 -1.25
CA VAL A 56 8.03 -1.01 -1.88
C VAL A 56 6.98 -0.93 -0.78
N ILE A 57 6.15 0.11 -0.81
CA ILE A 57 4.99 0.24 0.06
C ILE A 57 3.76 -0.24 -0.70
N ILE A 58 3.05 -1.21 -0.14
CA ILE A 58 1.76 -1.65 -0.67
C ILE A 58 0.65 -0.92 0.09
N ALA A 59 -0.05 -0.01 -0.58
CA ALA A 59 -1.17 0.74 -0.04
C ALA A 59 -2.46 -0.08 -0.16
N VAL A 60 -2.95 -0.59 0.97
CA VAL A 60 -4.13 -1.46 1.04
C VAL A 60 -5.27 -0.73 1.72
N ALA A 61 -6.39 -0.61 1.01
CA ALA A 61 -7.64 -0.13 1.57
C ALA A 61 -8.50 -1.29 2.08
N THR A 62 -9.23 -1.09 3.19
CA THR A 62 -10.23 -2.06 3.62
C THR A 62 -11.46 -2.08 2.70
N ALA A 63 -11.68 -1.01 1.93
CA ALA A 63 -12.84 -0.88 1.05
C ALA A 63 -12.55 -0.13 -0.26
N GLU A 64 -13.31 -0.49 -1.30
CA GLU A 64 -13.14 0.04 -2.66
C GLU A 64 -13.37 1.56 -2.75
N ASP A 65 -14.34 2.08 -2.00
CA ASP A 65 -14.71 3.50 -2.01
C ASP A 65 -13.61 4.43 -1.45
N ILE A 66 -12.62 3.88 -0.74
CA ILE A 66 -11.50 4.64 -0.18
C ILE A 66 -10.15 4.37 -0.84
N GLU A 67 -10.06 3.47 -1.81
CA GLU A 67 -8.79 3.06 -2.44
C GLU A 67 -7.95 4.24 -2.94
N ALA A 68 -8.57 5.16 -3.68
CA ALA A 68 -7.89 6.34 -4.21
C ALA A 68 -7.42 7.29 -3.11
N GLN A 69 -8.16 7.38 -2.00
CA GLN A 69 -7.79 8.21 -0.85
C GLN A 69 -6.58 7.62 -0.11
N VAL A 70 -6.58 6.30 0.06
CA VAL A 70 -5.48 5.54 0.67
C VAL A 70 -4.21 5.67 -0.17
N GLU A 71 -4.30 5.42 -1.49
CA GLU A 71 -3.14 5.54 -2.39
C GLU A 71 -2.55 6.96 -2.35
N LYS A 72 -3.41 8.00 -2.40
CA LYS A 72 -2.97 9.39 -2.29
C LYS A 72 -2.32 9.71 -0.94
N LYS A 73 -2.88 9.20 0.17
CA LYS A 73 -2.32 9.41 1.52
C LYS A 73 -0.94 8.78 1.64
N VAL A 74 -0.78 7.54 1.20
CA VAL A 74 0.52 6.84 1.20
C VAL A 74 1.52 7.55 0.29
N ALA A 75 1.11 7.98 -0.91
CA ALA A 75 1.96 8.77 -1.80
C ALA A 75 2.47 10.05 -1.14
N ASN A 76 1.63 10.75 -0.37
CA ASN A 76 2.03 11.95 0.37
C ASN A 76 3.03 11.65 1.49
N ILE A 77 2.87 10.51 2.20
CA ILE A 77 3.83 10.06 3.23
C ILE A 77 5.19 9.72 2.60
N ILE A 78 5.21 9.05 1.45
CA ILE A 78 6.45 8.75 0.71
C ILE A 78 7.11 10.06 0.25
N LYS A 79 6.31 10.99 -0.30
CA LYS A 79 6.81 12.29 -0.75
C LYS A 79 7.44 13.12 0.37
N SER A 80 6.90 13.06 1.61
CA SER A 80 7.44 13.81 2.73
C SER A 80 8.76 13.25 3.29
N THR A 81 9.16 12.04 2.89
CA THR A 81 10.37 11.35 3.37
C THR A 81 11.44 11.16 2.30
N SER A 82 11.12 11.41 1.03
CA SER A 82 12.00 11.15 -0.12
C SER A 82 13.36 11.87 -0.04
N ALA A 83 13.41 13.07 0.55
CA ALA A 83 14.64 13.84 0.67
C ALA A 83 15.62 13.30 1.73
N THR A 84 15.15 12.51 2.70
CA THR A 84 15.95 12.13 3.88
C THR A 84 16.25 10.64 3.97
N ILE A 85 15.46 9.80 3.30
CA ILE A 85 15.54 8.34 3.48
C ILE A 85 16.80 7.73 2.84
N GLY A 86 17.27 8.28 1.72
CA GLY A 86 18.47 7.81 1.02
C GLY A 86 18.33 6.46 0.31
N VAL A 87 17.10 5.94 0.18
CA VAL A 87 16.75 4.78 -0.65
C VAL A 87 15.59 5.11 -1.57
N GLU A 88 15.46 4.37 -2.66
CA GLU A 88 14.29 4.46 -3.54
C GLU A 88 13.06 3.86 -2.85
N VAL A 89 11.97 4.62 -2.83
CA VAL A 89 10.68 4.19 -2.27
C VAL A 89 9.64 4.20 -3.37
N LEU A 90 9.11 3.02 -3.68
CA LEU A 90 8.08 2.79 -4.66
C LEU A 90 6.72 2.58 -3.97
N LEU A 91 5.66 3.00 -4.65
CA LEU A 91 4.28 2.79 -4.22
C LEU A 91 3.63 1.76 -5.14
N PHE A 92 2.99 0.76 -4.56
CA PHE A 92 2.03 -0.10 -5.22
C PHE A 92 0.66 0.08 -4.56
N GLY A 93 -0.36 0.35 -5.35
CA GLY A 93 -1.71 0.62 -4.86
C GLY A 93 -2.78 0.11 -5.83
N HIS A 94 -4.03 0.48 -5.57
CA HIS A 94 -5.18 0.01 -6.34
C HIS A 94 -5.10 0.35 -7.84
N SER A 95 -4.54 1.52 -8.18
CA SER A 95 -4.42 1.95 -9.59
C SER A 95 -3.42 1.07 -10.36
N HIS A 96 -2.35 0.65 -9.68
CA HIS A 96 -1.35 -0.27 -10.22
C HIS A 96 -1.91 -1.68 -10.39
N LEU A 97 -2.69 -2.18 -9.42
CA LEU A 97 -3.39 -3.46 -9.57
C LEU A 97 -4.36 -3.44 -10.77
N THR A 98 -5.09 -2.33 -10.95
CA THR A 98 -5.99 -2.13 -12.09
C THR A 98 -5.24 -2.19 -13.42
N GLN A 99 -4.05 -1.57 -13.50
CA GLN A 99 -3.19 -1.66 -14.69
C GLN A 99 -2.75 -3.10 -14.97
N ILE A 100 -2.39 -3.86 -13.94
CA ILE A 100 -2.02 -5.27 -14.06
C ILE A 100 -3.21 -6.11 -14.53
N HIS A 101 -4.40 -5.93 -13.96
CA HIS A 101 -5.62 -6.61 -14.41
C HIS A 101 -5.91 -6.32 -15.88
N ASN A 102 -5.79 -5.05 -16.29
CA ASN A 102 -5.98 -4.66 -17.70
C ASN A 102 -4.96 -5.34 -18.63
N LEU A 103 -3.71 -5.47 -18.21
CA LEU A 103 -2.69 -6.21 -18.96
C LEU A 103 -3.04 -7.70 -19.06
N VAL A 104 -3.39 -8.34 -17.94
CA VAL A 104 -3.79 -9.75 -17.89
C VAL A 104 -4.98 -10.04 -18.82
N VAL A 105 -5.97 -9.14 -18.84
CA VAL A 105 -7.12 -9.25 -19.77
C VAL A 105 -6.68 -9.12 -21.23
N ARG A 106 -5.79 -8.17 -21.55
CA ARG A 106 -5.27 -7.98 -22.93
C ARG A 106 -4.49 -9.19 -23.44
N GLU A 107 -3.79 -9.89 -22.55
CA GLU A 107 -3.05 -11.13 -22.85
C GLU A 107 -3.96 -12.38 -22.92
N GLY A 108 -5.29 -12.22 -22.86
CA GLY A 108 -6.24 -13.31 -22.95
C GLY A 108 -6.29 -14.21 -21.71
N LYS A 109 -5.85 -13.69 -20.56
CA LYS A 109 -5.63 -14.41 -19.30
C LYS A 109 -6.59 -13.97 -18.19
N LYS A 110 -7.80 -13.53 -18.55
CA LYS A 110 -8.78 -12.93 -17.64
C LYS A 110 -9.09 -13.81 -16.42
N GLU A 111 -9.03 -15.13 -16.57
CA GLU A 111 -9.28 -16.11 -15.51
C GLU A 111 -8.32 -16.00 -14.32
N TYR A 112 -7.18 -15.31 -14.46
CA TYR A 112 -6.19 -15.16 -13.38
C TYR A 112 -6.31 -13.85 -12.59
N ILE A 113 -7.20 -12.92 -12.96
CA ILE A 113 -7.30 -11.62 -12.26
C ILE A 113 -7.69 -11.77 -10.79
N ASP A 114 -8.49 -12.79 -10.46
CA ASP A 114 -8.97 -13.06 -9.10
C ASP A 114 -7.85 -13.60 -8.20
N LEU A 115 -6.72 -14.06 -8.77
CA LEU A 115 -5.53 -14.43 -8.01
C LEU A 115 -4.72 -13.22 -7.55
N LEU A 116 -4.97 -12.04 -8.13
CA LEU A 116 -4.23 -10.81 -7.84
C LEU A 116 -5.17 -9.83 -7.15
N GLN A 117 -5.14 -9.81 -5.81
CA GLN A 117 -6.05 -9.00 -5.00
C GLN A 117 -5.26 -8.23 -3.92
N LEU A 118 -5.68 -7.00 -3.64
CA LEU A 118 -5.24 -6.24 -2.45
C LEU A 118 -6.23 -6.44 -1.28
N ARG A 119 -7.14 -7.41 -1.38
CA ARG A 119 -8.17 -7.71 -0.38
C ARG A 119 -8.01 -9.15 0.11
N GLY A 120 -8.03 -9.32 1.43
CA GLY A 120 -7.90 -10.62 2.10
C GLY A 120 -6.47 -10.95 2.53
N TYR A 121 -6.34 -11.89 3.47
CA TYR A 121 -5.07 -12.54 3.77
C TYR A 121 -4.78 -13.61 2.72
N SER A 122 -3.50 -13.88 2.45
CA SER A 122 -3.12 -15.05 1.66
C SER A 122 -3.62 -16.31 2.37
N ASN A 123 -4.67 -16.93 1.84
CA ASN A 123 -5.16 -18.25 2.25
C ASN A 123 -4.38 -19.35 1.52
#